data_AF-A0A1G2U7U4-F1
#
_entry.id   AF-A0A1G2U7U4-F1
#
_cell.length_a   1.000
_cell.length_b   1.000
_cell.length_c   1.000
_cell.angle_alpha   90.00
_cell.angle_beta   90.00
_cell.angle_gamma   90.00
#
_symmetry.space_group_name_H-M   'P 1'
#
loop_
_entity.id
_entity.type
_entity.pdbx_description
1 polymer ?
#
loop_
_entity_poly.entity_id
_entity_poly.type
_entity_poly.pdbx_seq_one_letter_code
_entity_poly.pdbx_strand_id
1 'polypeptide(L)'
;MGETIREVRYLTDDRDLEDRNELVIGFGGNGDWYVAVVPEGQKPIGKSVRICTSGGASSAVPGLGIAIAQAFRALVDAGESEHKGIRIICD
;
A
#
# COMPACT_ATOMS: atom_id res chain seq x y z
N MET A 1 -18.43 10.12 -12.20
CA MET A 1 -17.25 10.34 -11.34
C MET A 1 -16.78 8.96 -10.96
N GLY A 2 -15.61 8.53 -11.42
CA GLY A 2 -15.08 7.21 -11.10
C GLY A 2 -14.46 7.24 -9.70
N GLU A 3 -14.69 6.18 -8.93
CA GLU A 3 -14.00 5.97 -7.66
C GLU A 3 -12.48 5.89 -7.91
N THR A 4 -11.68 6.65 -7.17
CA THR A 4 -10.21 6.57 -7.28
C THR A 4 -9.69 5.70 -6.14
N ILE A 5 -8.98 4.63 -6.49
CA ILE A 5 -8.35 3.78 -5.49
C ILE A 5 -7.22 4.56 -4.80
N ARG A 6 -7.35 4.77 -3.49
CA ARG A 6 -6.41 5.54 -2.67
C ARG A 6 -5.42 4.68 -1.92
N GLU A 7 -5.87 3.50 -1.50
CA GLU A 7 -5.11 2.61 -0.63
C GLU A 7 -5.47 1.16 -0.96
N VAL A 8 -4.46 0.30 -0.90
CA VAL A 8 -4.63 -1.15 -0.96
C VAL A 8 -3.95 -1.78 0.24
N ARG A 9 -4.58 -2.84 0.77
CA ARG A 9 -4.10 -3.59 1.92
C ARG A 9 -3.94 -5.05 1.54
N TYR A 10 -2.84 -5.65 2.00
CA TYR A 10 -2.57 -7.08 1.88
C TYR A 10 -2.35 -7.67 3.27
N LEU A 11 -3.25 -8.54 3.70
CA LEU A 11 -3.11 -9.31 4.93
C LEU A 11 -2.08 -10.42 4.72
N THR A 12 -1.18 -10.62 5.70
CA THR A 12 -0.20 -11.70 5.67
C THR A 12 -0.83 -13.07 5.34
N ASP A 13 -0.13 -13.87 4.53
CA ASP A 13 -0.49 -15.28 4.28
C ASP A 13 -0.14 -16.20 5.44
N ASP A 14 0.67 -15.71 6.38
CA ASP A 14 1.00 -16.45 7.59
C ASP A 14 -0.23 -16.49 8.52
N ARG A 15 -0.98 -17.59 8.40
CA ARG A 15 -2.20 -17.86 9.16
C ARG A 15 -1.93 -18.40 10.56
N ASP A 16 -0.67 -18.70 10.87
CA ASP A 16 -0.28 -19.25 12.17
C ASP A 16 -0.01 -18.14 13.21
N LEU A 17 0.05 -16.88 12.76
CA LEU A 17 0.18 -15.72 13.64
C LEU A 17 -1.15 -15.39 14.33
N GLU A 18 -1.11 -15.34 15.66
CA GLU A 18 -2.22 -14.81 16.48
C GLU A 18 -2.45 -13.31 16.19
N ASP A 19 -1.35 -12.54 16.08
CA ASP A 19 -1.36 -11.12 15.75
C ASP A 19 -0.94 -10.89 14.29
N ARG A 20 -1.92 -10.86 13.39
CA ARG A 20 -1.67 -10.65 11.96
C ARG A 20 -1.38 -9.19 11.62
N ASN A 21 -0.51 -8.98 10.63
CA ASN A 21 -0.19 -7.66 10.08
C ASN A 21 -0.60 -7.55 8.61
N GLU A 22 -0.77 -6.32 8.17
CA GLU A 22 -1.10 -5.94 6.81
C GLU A 22 -0.02 -5.03 6.24
N LEU A 23 0.38 -5.30 5.00
CA LEU A 23 1.03 -4.31 4.16
C LEU A 23 -0.03 -3.33 3.67
N VAL A 24 0.22 -2.03 3.87
CA VAL A 24 -0.64 -0.95 3.39
C VAL A 24 0.17 -0.10 2.42
N ILE A 25 -0.33 0.06 1.20
CA ILE A 25 0.25 0.96 0.19
C ILE A 25 -0.83 1.95 -0.23
N GLY A 26 -0.54 3.24 -0.04
CA GLY A 26 -1.44 4.33 -0.43
C GLY A 26 -0.75 5.41 -1.23
N PHE A 27 -1.56 6.20 -1.94
CA PHE A 27 -1.11 7.34 -2.72
C PHE A 27 -1.62 8.65 -2.11
N GLY A 28 -0.69 9.50 -1.69
CA GLY A 28 -1.02 10.80 -1.10
C GLY A 28 -1.43 11.83 -2.15
N GLY A 29 -2.21 12.84 -1.76
CA GLY A 29 -2.60 13.94 -2.65
C GLY A 29 -1.42 14.79 -3.17
N ASN A 30 -0.23 14.62 -2.60
CA ASN A 30 1.02 15.25 -3.00
C ASN A 30 1.78 14.48 -4.11
N GLY A 31 1.27 13.33 -4.55
CA GLY A 31 1.94 12.51 -5.57
C GLY A 31 2.86 11.42 -5.02
N ASP A 32 3.03 11.33 -3.71
CA ASP A 32 3.96 10.41 -3.07
C ASP A 32 3.30 9.10 -2.64
N TRP A 33 4.12 8.06 -2.48
CA TRP A 33 3.68 6.79 -1.93
C TRP A 33 3.84 6.76 -0.42
N TYR A 34 2.90 6.11 0.24
CA TYR A 34 2.93 5.85 1.68
C TYR A 34 2.85 4.34 1.88
N VAL A 35 3.87 3.77 2.52
CA VAL A 35 3.96 2.32 2.76
C VAL A 35 4.03 2.07 4.26
N ALA A 36 3.18 1.21 4.79
CA ALA A 36 3.17 0.84 6.20
C ALA A 36 2.99 -0.68 6.38
N VAL A 37 3.46 -1.17 7.52
CA VAL A 37 3.03 -2.47 8.06
C VAL A 37 2.32 -2.18 9.37
N VAL A 38 1.07 -2.61 9.49
CA VAL A 38 0.24 -2.38 10.68
C VAL A 38 -0.52 -3.63 11.08
N PRO A 39 -0.93 -3.76 12.35
CA PRO A 39 -1.82 -4.86 12.74
C PRO A 39 -3.11 -4.83 11.92
N GLU A 40 -3.69 -6.01 11.70
CA GLU A 40 -4.93 -6.19 10.94
C GLU A 40 -6.02 -5.19 11.37
N GLY A 41 -6.58 -4.48 10.39
CA GLY A 41 -7.65 -3.50 10.61
C GLY A 41 -7.21 -2.16 11.23
N GLN A 42 -5.94 -1.95 11.59
CA GLN A 42 -5.49 -0.67 12.13
C GLN A 42 -5.20 0.39 11.05
N LYS A 43 -5.28 1.67 11.45
CA LYS A 43 -4.94 2.81 10.58
C LYS A 43 -3.41 3.00 10.48
N PRO A 44 -2.87 3.34 9.28
CA PRO A 44 -1.45 3.54 9.06
C PRO A 44 -0.94 4.94 9.42
N ILE A 45 -1.81 5.84 9.91
CA ILE A 45 -1.47 7.24 10.20
C ILE A 45 -0.29 7.31 11.18
N GLY A 46 0.79 7.99 10.77
CA GLY A 46 2.02 8.13 11.55
C GLY A 46 2.91 6.88 11.60
N LYS A 47 2.48 5.78 10.96
CA LYS A 47 3.21 4.50 10.87
C LYS A 47 3.73 4.21 9.45
N SER A 48 3.47 5.10 8.49
CA SER A 48 3.91 4.96 7.11
C SER A 48 5.28 5.59 6.87
N VAL A 49 6.07 4.94 6.02
CA VAL A 49 7.21 5.54 5.34
C VAL A 49 6.70 6.28 4.11
N ARG A 50 7.05 7.57 4.00
CA ARG A 50 6.81 8.37 2.80
C ARG A 50 7.93 8.11 1.78
N ILE A 51 7.56 7.70 0.59
CA ILE A 51 8.46 7.53 -0.56
C ILE A 51 8.17 8.65 -1.55
N CYS A 52 9.06 9.64 -1.55
CA CYS A 52 8.92 10.81 -2.42
C CYS A 52 9.11 10.42 -3.89
N THR A 53 8.26 10.93 -4.79
CA THR A 53 8.43 10.78 -6.24
C THR A 53 9.36 11.83 -6.84
N SER A 54 9.72 12.85 -6.06
CA SER A 54 10.74 13.85 -6.42
C SER A 54 11.70 14.08 -5.25
N GLY A 55 13.01 13.99 -5.52
CA GLY A 55 14.05 14.08 -4.50
C GLY A 55 14.06 12.88 -3.53
N GLY A 56 14.95 12.91 -2.54
CA GLY A 56 15.02 11.88 -1.51
C GLY A 56 15.15 10.47 -2.10
N ALA A 57 14.15 9.63 -1.86
CA ALA A 57 14.10 8.25 -2.38
C ALA A 57 14.25 8.18 -3.90
N SER A 58 13.64 9.09 -4.67
CA SER A 58 13.74 9.07 -6.13
C SER A 58 15.16 9.34 -6.65
N SER A 59 15.99 10.01 -5.86
CA SER A 59 17.38 10.34 -6.20
C SER A 59 18.38 9.33 -5.63
N ALA A 60 18.18 8.90 -4.38
CA ALA A 60 19.08 7.97 -3.70
C ALA A 60 18.84 6.50 -4.11
N VAL A 61 17.58 6.13 -4.39
CA VAL A 61 17.17 4.77 -4.76
C VAL A 61 16.09 4.85 -5.87
N PRO A 62 16.46 5.23 -7.11
CA PRO A 62 15.49 5.54 -8.17
C PRO A 62 14.47 4.44 -8.47
N GLY A 63 14.84 3.17 -8.25
CA GLY A 63 13.94 2.02 -8.48
C GLY A 63 12.86 1.83 -7.42
N LEU A 64 12.97 2.45 -6.24
CA LEU A 64 12.08 2.16 -5.11
C LEU A 64 10.64 2.60 -5.38
N GLY A 65 10.43 3.83 -5.87
CA GLY A 65 9.09 4.32 -6.20
C GLY A 65 8.42 3.51 -7.31
N ILE A 66 9.19 3.02 -8.28
CA ILE A 66 8.71 2.16 -9.38
C ILE A 66 8.22 0.82 -8.82
N ALA A 67 9.01 0.19 -7.95
CA ALA A 67 8.64 -1.08 -7.34
C ALA A 67 7.37 -0.97 -6.48
N ILE A 68 7.23 0.11 -5.70
CA ILE A 68 6.00 0.36 -4.91
C ILE A 68 4.79 0.57 -5.82
N ALA A 69 4.94 1.33 -6.91
CA ALA A 69 3.86 1.53 -7.88
C ALA A 69 3.43 0.21 -8.56
N GLN A 70 4.38 -0.67 -8.87
CA GLN A 70 4.10 -2.00 -9.42
C GLN A 70 3.37 -2.89 -8.42
N ALA A 71 3.83 -2.92 -7.16
CA ALA A 71 3.18 -3.67 -6.10
C ALA A 71 1.75 -3.19 -5.85
N PHE A 72 1.52 -1.87 -5.82
CA PHE A 72 0.18 -1.29 -5.69
C PHE A 72 -0.77 -1.78 -6.79
N ARG A 73 -0.35 -1.71 -8.06
CA ARG A 73 -1.17 -2.15 -9.20
C ARG A 73 -1.48 -3.64 -9.13
N ALA A 74 -0.48 -4.47 -8.85
CA ALA A 74 -0.69 -5.92 -8.73
C ALA A 74 -1.68 -6.27 -7.60
N LEU A 75 -1.62 -5.55 -6.48
CA LEU A 75 -2.57 -5.73 -5.38
C LEU A 75 -3.97 -5.25 -5.75
N VAL A 76 -4.10 -4.12 -6.47
CA VAL A 76 -5.39 -3.65 -6.98
C VAL A 76 -6.01 -4.69 -7.91
N ASP A 77 -5.28 -5.15 -8.93
CA ASP A 77 -5.79 -6.13 -9.90
C ASP A 77 -6.26 -7.43 -9.20
N ALA A 78 -5.50 -7.88 -8.19
CA ALA A 78 -5.85 -9.06 -7.41
C ALA A 78 -7.03 -8.83 -6.45
N GLY A 79 -7.17 -7.62 -5.89
CA GLY A 79 -8.30 -7.23 -5.05
C GLY A 79 -9.61 -7.11 -5.83
N GLU A 80 -9.55 -6.58 -7.05
CA GLU A 80 -10.70 -6.54 -7.98
C GLU A 80 -11.12 -7.95 -8.43
N SER A 81 -10.18 -8.90 -8.41
CA SER A 81 -10.44 -10.33 -8.62
C SER A 81 -10.93 -11.07 -7.36
N GLU A 82 -11.33 -10.33 -6.32
CA GLU A 82 -11.89 -10.81 -5.03
C GLU A 82 -10.98 -11.72 -4.20
N HIS A 83 -9.66 -11.50 -4.24
CA HIS A 83 -8.74 -12.26 -3.38
C HIS A 83 -8.97 -11.96 -1.89
N LYS A 84 -9.25 -12.99 -1.07
CA LYS A 84 -9.70 -12.88 0.33
C LYS A 84 -8.74 -12.16 1.30
N GLY A 85 -7.47 -11.98 0.93
CA GLY A 85 -6.46 -11.26 1.72
C GLY A 85 -6.27 -9.79 1.33
N ILE A 86 -6.97 -9.30 0.30
CA ILE A 86 -6.76 -7.95 -0.24
C ILE A 86 -7.98 -7.08 0.00
N ARG A 87 -7.75 -5.84 0.42
CA ARG A 87 -8.80 -4.82 0.55
C ARG A 87 -8.41 -3.55 -0.20
N ILE A 88 -9.33 -3.09 -1.05
CA ILE A 88 -9.22 -1.85 -1.81
C ILE A 88 -10.01 -0.76 -1.08
N ILE A 89 -9.43 0.43 -0.94
CA ILE A 89 -10.08 1.59 -0.34
C ILE A 89 -10.16 2.70 -1.40
N CYS A 90 -11.38 3.07 -1.74
CA CYS A 90 -11.72 4.15 -2.65
C CYS A 90 -12.10 5.43 -1.90
N ASP A 91 -12.02 6.57 -2.58
CA ASP A 91 -12.55 7.87 -2.14
C ASP A 91 -14.01 8.13 -2.55
#